data_AF-A0A939YBW6-F1
#
_entry.id   AF-A0A939YBW6-F1
#
_cell.length_a   1.000
_cell.length_b   1.000
_cell.length_c   1.000
_cell.angle_alpha   90.00
_cell.angle_beta   90.00
_cell.angle_gamma   90.00
#
_symmetry.space_group_name_H-M   'P 1'
#
loop_
_entity.id
_entity.type
_entity.pdbx_description
1 polymer ?
#
loop_
_entity_poly.entity_id
_entity_poly.type
_entity_poly.pdbx_seq_one_letter_code
_entity_poly.pdbx_strand_id
1 'polypeptide(L)'
;EPEETEIIKSAIEFGDLTAVDIMCPRGRISAIPINASPERLKSIVLEEKYSRFPVYDGNIDHILGTVQSATILWNFVHNKKFRIKDLLSKPYFVLPDTPLYDVFEEMGRKRTHLALVRTAEGKIAGLLTMEDILEEIVGEIYDEDDENASDITEGGKK
;
A
#
# COMPACT_ATOMS: atom_id res chain seq x y z
N GLU A 1 -11.55 -28.17 -8.70
CA GLU A 1 -11.48 -27.43 -7.43
C GLU A 1 -10.08 -27.40 -6.78
N PRO A 2 -8.99 -27.12 -7.52
CA PRO A 2 -7.68 -26.86 -6.89
C PRO A 2 -7.56 -25.41 -6.34
N GLU A 3 -8.13 -24.40 -7.02
CA GLU A 3 -8.04 -22.98 -6.60
C GLU A 3 -8.73 -22.69 -5.27
N GLU A 4 -9.94 -23.21 -5.05
CA GLU A 4 -10.64 -23.05 -3.77
C GLU A 4 -9.86 -23.68 -2.60
N THR A 5 -9.14 -24.78 -2.85
CA THR A 5 -8.33 -25.45 -1.83
C THR A 5 -7.10 -24.62 -1.47
N GLU A 6 -6.47 -23.97 -2.46
CA GLU A 6 -5.33 -23.07 -2.22
C GLU A 6 -5.75 -21.82 -1.43
N ILE A 7 -6.87 -21.18 -1.78
CA ILE A 7 -7.38 -20.02 -1.02
C ILE A 7 -7.66 -20.39 0.44
N ILE A 8 -8.28 -21.55 0.69
CA ILE A 8 -8.55 -22.02 2.06
C ILE A 8 -7.24 -22.21 2.83
N LYS A 9 -6.21 -22.76 2.19
CA LYS A 9 -4.90 -22.97 2.80
C LYS A 9 -4.20 -21.64 3.10
N SER A 10 -4.18 -20.71 2.14
CA SER A 10 -3.64 -19.36 2.33
C SER A 10 -4.35 -18.60 3.44
N ALA A 11 -5.67 -18.72 3.55
CA ALA A 11 -6.43 -18.11 4.64
C ALA A 11 -6.08 -18.67 6.03
N ILE A 12 -5.66 -19.94 6.12
CA ILE A 12 -5.15 -20.53 7.38
C ILE A 12 -3.76 -19.96 7.69
N GLU A 13 -2.85 -19.94 6.70
CA GLU A 13 -1.49 -19.41 6.85
C GLU A 13 -1.49 -17.90 7.19
N PHE A 14 -2.42 -17.14 6.61
CA PHE A 14 -2.66 -15.74 6.90
C PHE A 14 -2.89 -15.45 8.39
N GLY A 15 -3.50 -16.40 9.11
CA GLY A 15 -3.75 -16.29 10.55
C GLY A 15 -2.48 -16.19 11.40
N ASP A 16 -1.35 -16.67 10.89
CA ASP A 16 -0.06 -16.65 11.58
C ASP A 16 0.83 -15.46 11.16
N LEU A 17 0.43 -14.70 10.13
CA LEU A 17 1.20 -13.57 9.61
C LEU A 17 1.02 -12.30 10.44
N THR A 18 2.07 -11.48 10.45
CA THR A 18 2.10 -10.17 11.09
C THR A 18 2.48 -9.08 10.10
N ALA A 19 2.32 -7.81 10.48
CA ALA A 19 2.62 -6.68 9.61
C ALA A 19 4.07 -6.66 9.09
N VAL A 20 5.05 -7.14 9.87
CA VAL A 20 6.47 -7.15 9.47
C VAL A 20 6.75 -8.18 8.37
N ASP A 21 5.95 -9.25 8.30
CA ASP A 21 6.18 -10.36 7.37
C ASP A 21 5.93 -9.94 5.93
N ILE A 22 4.98 -9.01 5.71
CA ILE A 22 4.53 -8.62 4.37
C ILE A 22 4.85 -7.16 4.01
N MET A 23 5.26 -6.33 4.97
CA MET A 23 5.46 -4.90 4.70
C MET A 23 6.50 -4.64 3.62
N CYS A 24 6.26 -3.60 2.83
CA CYS A 24 7.30 -2.93 2.06
C CYS A 24 8.33 -2.32 3.02
N PRO A 25 9.60 -2.79 3.01
CA PRO A 25 10.64 -2.29 3.91
C PRO A 25 10.95 -0.82 3.67
N ARG A 26 11.35 -0.11 4.74
CA ARG A 26 11.70 1.33 4.75
C ARG A 26 12.49 1.80 3.53
N GLY A 27 13.51 1.04 3.10
CA GLY A 27 14.40 1.43 2.00
C GLY A 27 13.72 1.50 0.63
N ARG A 28 12.53 0.88 0.48
CA ARG A 28 11.72 0.87 -0.73
C ARG A 28 10.52 1.84 -0.64
N ILE A 29 10.38 2.58 0.46
CA ILE A 29 9.27 3.52 0.61
C ILE A 29 9.50 4.74 -0.27
N SER A 30 8.56 4.98 -1.17
CA SER A 30 8.42 6.24 -1.88
C SER A 30 7.59 7.23 -1.05
N ALA A 31 8.22 8.29 -0.57
CA ALA A 31 7.58 9.29 0.29
C ALA A 31 7.88 10.72 -0.17
N ILE A 32 6.96 11.63 0.11
CA ILE A 32 7.01 13.03 -0.34
C ILE A 32 7.45 13.92 0.83
N PRO A 33 8.52 14.73 0.68
CA PRO A 33 8.84 15.74 1.68
C PRO A 33 7.80 16.87 1.65
N ILE A 34 7.38 17.37 2.82
CA ILE A 34 6.33 18.40 2.94
C ILE A 34 6.64 19.71 2.19
N ASN A 35 7.92 19.99 2.01
CA ASN A 35 8.45 21.17 1.32
C ASN A 35 8.85 20.89 -0.15
N ALA A 36 8.41 19.76 -0.73
CA ALA A 36 8.64 19.45 -2.14
C ALA A 36 8.17 20.59 -3.05
N SER A 37 8.99 20.94 -4.05
CA SER A 37 8.55 21.88 -5.10
C SER A 37 7.44 21.24 -5.94
N PRO A 38 6.59 22.03 -6.61
CA PRO A 38 5.56 21.51 -7.51
C PRO A 38 6.12 20.59 -8.60
N GLU A 39 7.30 20.92 -9.14
CA GLU A 39 7.98 20.12 -10.16
C GLU A 39 8.41 18.77 -9.58
N ARG A 40 9.04 18.77 -8.40
CA ARG A 40 9.46 17.53 -7.73
C ARG A 40 8.27 16.66 -7.37
N LEU A 41 7.19 17.26 -6.87
CA LEU A 41 5.95 16.55 -6.55
C LEU A 41 5.38 15.87 -7.80
N LYS A 42 5.33 16.59 -8.92
CA LYS A 42 4.86 16.05 -10.20
C LYS A 42 5.75 14.91 -10.68
N SER A 43 7.07 15.04 -10.60
CA SER A 43 8.01 13.97 -10.95
C SER A 43 7.76 12.70 -10.13
N ILE A 44 7.71 12.81 -8.79
CA ILE A 44 7.48 11.65 -7.90
C ILE A 44 6.18 10.94 -8.28
N VAL A 45 5.08 11.69 -8.44
CA VAL A 45 3.77 11.11 -8.72
C VAL A 45 3.71 10.41 -10.09
N LEU A 46 4.42 10.94 -11.10
CA LEU A 46 4.41 10.37 -12.45
C LEU A 46 5.39 9.19 -12.62
N GLU A 47 6.51 9.20 -11.91
CA GLU A 47 7.53 8.15 -11.97
C GLU A 47 7.08 6.88 -11.23
N GLU A 48 6.55 7.04 -10.02
CA GLU A 48 6.34 5.93 -9.09
C GLU A 48 4.96 5.26 -9.25
N LYS A 49 4.01 5.94 -9.89
CA LYS A 49 2.64 5.45 -10.18
C LYS A 49 1.82 4.93 -8.99
N TYR A 50 2.25 5.18 -7.75
CA TYR A 50 1.48 4.78 -6.56
C TYR A 50 0.22 5.63 -6.36
N SER A 51 -0.82 5.01 -5.79
CA SER A 51 -2.09 5.68 -5.47
C SER A 51 -1.97 6.63 -4.28
N ARG A 52 -1.08 6.32 -3.33
CA ARG A 52 -0.92 7.04 -2.05
C ARG A 52 0.54 7.13 -1.68
N PHE A 53 0.92 8.27 -1.11
CA PHE A 53 2.27 8.53 -0.64
C PHE A 53 2.25 9.01 0.82
N PRO A 54 3.15 8.49 1.68
CA PRO A 54 3.46 9.12 2.94
C PRO A 54 4.07 10.50 2.73
N VAL A 55 3.73 11.46 3.58
CA VAL A 55 4.30 12.82 3.57
C VAL A 55 5.03 13.05 4.88
N TYR A 56 6.29 13.46 4.80
CA TYR A 56 7.17 13.61 5.96
C TYR A 56 7.80 15.01 6.07
N ASP A 57 8.29 15.34 7.25
CA ASP A 57 9.02 16.59 7.51
C ASP A 57 10.42 16.31 8.06
N GLY A 58 11.44 16.64 7.24
CA GLY A 58 12.85 16.42 7.54
C GLY A 58 13.30 14.97 7.44
N ASN A 59 12.73 14.09 8.28
CA ASN A 59 13.04 12.67 8.32
C ASN A 59 11.76 11.86 8.08
N ILE A 60 11.86 10.73 7.36
CA ILE A 60 10.76 9.80 7.12
C ILE A 60 10.18 9.20 8.42
N ASP A 61 10.91 9.23 9.54
CA ASP A 61 10.38 8.91 10.87
C ASP A 61 9.30 9.90 11.35
N HIS A 62 9.28 11.10 10.77
CA HIS A 62 8.34 12.16 11.08
C HIS A 62 7.28 12.29 9.98
N ILE A 63 6.39 11.29 9.90
CA ILE A 63 5.25 11.30 8.99
C ILE A 63 4.16 12.25 9.50
N LEU A 64 3.78 13.22 8.66
CA LEU A 64 2.68 14.15 8.91
C LEU A 64 1.33 13.58 8.48
N GLY A 65 1.32 12.73 7.45
CA GLY A 65 0.11 12.11 6.92
C GLY A 65 0.35 11.40 5.61
N THR A 66 -0.74 11.09 4.91
CA THR A 66 -0.72 10.46 3.58
C THR A 66 -1.46 11.33 2.59
N VAL A 67 -1.10 11.26 1.31
CA VAL A 67 -1.75 12.02 0.25
C VAL A 67 -2.04 11.11 -0.94
N GLN A 68 -3.20 11.31 -1.58
CA GLN A 68 -3.56 10.58 -2.80
C GLN A 68 -2.94 11.27 -4.02
N SER A 69 -2.32 10.48 -4.90
CA SER A 69 -1.75 10.97 -6.16
C SER A 69 -2.82 11.58 -7.06
N ALA A 70 -4.00 10.97 -7.12
CA ALA A 70 -5.15 11.50 -7.85
C ALA A 70 -5.53 12.92 -7.41
N THR A 71 -5.52 13.21 -6.11
CA THR A 71 -5.81 14.56 -5.58
C THR A 71 -4.75 15.57 -6.00
N ILE A 72 -3.47 15.16 -5.98
CA ILE A 72 -2.36 16.01 -6.43
C ILE A 72 -2.51 16.31 -7.94
N LEU A 73 -2.69 15.28 -8.76
CA LEU A 73 -2.85 15.41 -10.21
C LEU A 73 -4.06 16.27 -10.58
N TRP A 74 -5.18 16.09 -9.88
CA TRP A 74 -6.37 16.89 -10.12
C TRP A 74 -6.12 18.38 -9.90
N ASN A 75 -5.38 18.76 -8.86
CA ASN A 75 -5.02 20.16 -8.61
C ASN A 75 -4.07 20.71 -9.69
N PHE A 76 -3.13 19.90 -10.16
CA PHE A 76 -2.24 20.28 -11.27
C PHE A 76 -3.02 20.53 -12.57
N VAL A 77 -3.90 19.61 -12.96
CA VAL A 77 -4.70 19.72 -14.20
C VAL A 77 -5.58 20.97 -14.19
N HIS A 78 -6.11 21.36 -13.03
CA HIS A 78 -6.96 22.54 -12.88
C HIS A 78 -6.19 23.84 -12.57
N ASN A 79 -4.85 23.84 -12.67
CA ASN A 79 -3.98 24.99 -12.34
C ASN A 79 -4.28 25.61 -10.97
N LYS A 80 -4.71 24.80 -10.00
CA LYS A 80 -4.99 25.28 -8.64
C LYS A 80 -3.68 25.38 -7.86
N LYS A 81 -3.49 26.49 -7.15
CA LYS A 81 -2.46 26.59 -6.12
C LYS A 81 -2.92 25.81 -4.90
N PHE A 82 -2.09 24.90 -4.40
CA PHE A 82 -2.36 24.13 -3.20
C PHE A 82 -1.10 23.99 -2.35
N ARG A 83 -1.29 23.70 -1.07
CA ARG A 83 -0.22 23.24 -0.19
C ARG A 83 -0.46 21.77 0.08
N ILE A 84 0.59 20.94 0.00
CA ILE A 84 0.48 19.49 0.28
C ILE A 84 -0.15 19.24 1.66
N LYS A 85 0.17 20.09 2.65
CA LYS A 85 -0.38 20.04 4.01
C LYS A 85 -1.91 20.03 4.04
N ASP A 86 -2.56 20.72 3.11
CA ASP A 86 -4.02 20.83 3.05
C ASP A 86 -4.68 19.58 2.42
N LEU A 87 -3.88 18.69 1.82
CA LEU A 87 -4.34 17.46 1.16
C LEU A 87 -4.10 16.21 2.02
N LEU A 88 -3.53 16.38 3.22
CA LEU A 88 -3.13 15.25 4.06
C LEU A 88 -4.33 14.56 4.70
N SER A 89 -4.35 13.25 4.59
CA SER A 89 -5.16 12.36 5.40
C SER A 89 -4.37 11.89 6.62
N LYS A 90 -5.07 11.60 7.72
CA LYS A 90 -4.45 11.11 8.96
C LYS A 90 -3.72 9.79 8.69
N PRO A 91 -2.45 9.65 9.09
CA PRO A 91 -1.74 8.39 8.92
C PRO A 91 -2.29 7.32 9.87
N TYR A 92 -2.30 6.07 9.41
CA TYR A 92 -2.57 4.91 10.23
C TYR A 92 -1.25 4.20 10.52
N PHE A 93 -0.98 3.93 11.80
CA PHE A 93 0.23 3.28 12.26
C PHE A 93 -0.09 1.95 12.91
N VAL A 94 0.75 0.95 12.66
CA VAL A 94 0.72 -0.38 13.27
C VAL A 94 2.11 -0.74 13.78
N LEU A 95 2.19 -1.67 14.73
CA LEU A 95 3.46 -2.22 15.19
C LEU A 95 3.91 -3.38 14.27
N PRO A 96 5.20 -3.69 14.18
CA PRO A 96 5.70 -4.78 13.34
C PRO A 96 5.06 -6.15 13.64
N ASP A 97 4.83 -6.43 14.91
CA ASP A 97 4.28 -7.69 15.44
C ASP A 97 2.74 -7.71 15.50
N THR A 98 2.07 -6.70 14.92
CA THR A 98 0.59 -6.69 14.89
C THR A 98 0.09 -7.80 13.96
N PRO A 99 -0.83 -8.68 14.41
CA PRO A 99 -1.41 -9.71 13.56
C PRO A 99 -2.05 -9.11 12.31
N LEU A 100 -1.83 -9.74 11.16
CA LEU A 100 -2.25 -9.17 9.88
C LEU A 100 -3.78 -9.04 9.77
N TYR A 101 -4.52 -9.98 10.36
CA TYR A 101 -5.98 -9.93 10.49
C TYR A 101 -6.46 -8.67 11.23
N ASP A 102 -5.79 -8.29 12.32
CA ASP A 102 -6.15 -7.07 13.07
C ASP A 102 -5.87 -5.82 12.24
N VAL A 103 -4.79 -5.82 11.45
CA VAL A 103 -4.48 -4.73 10.54
C VAL A 103 -5.55 -4.61 9.45
N PHE A 104 -5.95 -5.73 8.84
CA PHE A 104 -7.01 -5.81 7.83
C PHE A 104 -8.34 -5.21 8.33
N GLU A 105 -8.83 -5.70 9.47
CA GLU A 105 -10.08 -5.25 10.09
C GLU A 105 -10.04 -3.75 10.42
N GLU A 106 -8.94 -3.28 11.01
CA GLU A 106 -8.78 -1.86 11.34
C GLU A 106 -8.67 -0.98 10.10
N MET A 107 -8.00 -1.42 9.03
CA MET A 107 -7.92 -0.69 7.77
C MET A 107 -9.30 -0.55 7.13
N GLY A 108 -10.09 -1.63 7.11
CA GLY A 108 -11.48 -1.63 6.67
C GLY A 108 -12.35 -0.65 7.48
N ARG A 109 -12.26 -0.71 8.81
CA ARG A 109 -13.01 0.18 9.71
C ARG A 109 -12.63 1.65 9.55
N LYS A 110 -11.34 1.95 9.36
CA LYS A 110 -10.82 3.31 9.14
C LYS A 110 -11.00 3.79 7.71
N ARG A 111 -11.39 2.92 6.78
CA ARG A 111 -11.45 3.19 5.33
C ARG A 111 -10.13 3.75 4.79
N THR A 112 -9.02 3.15 5.20
CA THR A 112 -7.67 3.48 4.71
C THR A 112 -7.09 2.28 3.96
N HIS A 113 -6.29 2.56 2.94
CA HIS A 113 -5.60 1.55 2.12
C HIS A 113 -4.10 1.55 2.34
N LEU A 114 -3.60 2.36 3.28
CA LEU A 114 -2.17 2.44 3.59
C LEU A 114 -1.99 2.47 5.11
N ALA A 115 -1.17 1.56 5.60
CA ALA A 115 -0.70 1.49 6.97
C ALA A 115 0.82 1.67 7.01
N LEU A 116 1.31 2.43 7.99
CA LEU A 116 2.74 2.64 8.22
C LEU A 116 3.17 1.76 9.39
N VAL A 117 4.14 0.88 9.17
CA VAL A 117 4.70 0.05 10.22
C VAL A 117 5.73 0.86 10.99
N ARG A 118 5.45 1.12 12.27
CA ARG A 118 6.27 1.94 13.15
C ARG A 118 6.74 1.14 14.35
N THR A 119 8.04 1.13 14.61
CA THR A 119 8.63 0.44 15.77
C THR A 119 8.24 1.13 17.08
N ALA A 120 8.47 0.44 18.21
CA ALA A 120 8.24 1.00 19.54
C ALA A 120 9.08 2.26 19.82
N GLU A 121 10.25 2.38 19.19
CA GLU A 121 11.13 3.55 19.27
C GLU A 121 10.67 4.72 18.36
N GLY A 122 9.56 4.55 17.65
CA GLY A 122 8.96 5.57 16.79
C GLY A 122 9.54 5.64 15.37
N LYS A 123 10.37 4.67 14.97
CA LYS A 123 10.94 4.63 13.62
C LYS A 123 10.01 3.97 12.62
N ILE A 124 9.98 4.45 11.38
CA ILE A 124 9.27 3.76 10.30
C ILE A 124 10.09 2.54 9.86
N ALA A 125 9.54 1.35 10.07
CA ALA A 125 10.11 0.08 9.63
C ALA A 125 9.70 -0.25 8.18
N GLY A 126 8.49 0.15 7.79
CA GLY A 126 7.91 -0.17 6.51
C GLY A 126 6.53 0.45 6.31
N LEU A 127 5.85 0.03 5.26
CA LEU A 127 4.42 0.27 5.03
C LEU A 127 3.79 -0.98 4.44
N LEU A 128 2.48 -1.11 4.55
CA LEU A 128 1.71 -2.11 3.82
C LEU A 128 0.40 -1.50 3.34
N THR A 129 -0.14 -2.07 2.27
CA THR A 129 -1.39 -1.66 1.64
C THR A 129 -2.51 -2.65 1.93
N MET A 130 -3.76 -2.28 1.62
CA MET A 130 -4.87 -3.23 1.74
C MET A 130 -4.73 -4.35 0.70
N GLU A 131 -4.20 -3.96 -0.46
CA GLU A 131 -3.96 -4.81 -1.60
C GLU A 131 -2.92 -5.89 -1.25
N ASP A 132 -1.81 -5.53 -0.60
CA ASP A 132 -0.79 -6.49 -0.11
C ASP A 132 -1.42 -7.53 0.85
N ILE A 133 -2.32 -7.11 1.73
CA ILE A 133 -3.00 -8.01 2.68
C ILE A 133 -3.92 -9.00 1.96
N LEU A 134 -4.63 -8.53 0.92
CA LEU A 134 -5.56 -9.36 0.15
C LEU A 134 -4.80 -10.38 -0.71
N GLU A 135 -3.64 -10.00 -1.23
CA GLU A 135 -2.76 -10.90 -1.99
C GLU A 135 -2.32 -12.12 -1.17
N GLU A 136 -2.06 -11.95 0.12
CA GLU A 136 -1.74 -13.09 1.01
C GLU A 136 -2.89 -14.08 1.20
N ILE A 137 -4.14 -13.65 1.03
CA ILE A 137 -5.32 -14.50 1.17
C ILE A 137 -5.67 -15.17 -0.16
N VAL A 138 -5.61 -14.40 -1.25
CA VAL A 138 -6.12 -14.80 -2.56
C VAL A 138 -5.03 -15.39 -3.46
N GLY A 139 -3.75 -15.07 -3.21
CA GLY A 139 -2.64 -15.25 -4.14
C GLY A 139 -2.57 -14.12 -5.17
N GLU A 140 -1.64 -14.24 -6.13
CA GLU A 140 -1.52 -13.33 -7.27
C GLU A 140 -2.86 -13.27 -8.02
N ILE A 141 -3.53 -12.12 -7.97
CA ILE A 141 -4.73 -11.88 -8.77
C ILE A 141 -4.23 -11.40 -10.13
N TYR A 142 -4.33 -12.27 -11.15
CA TYR A 142 -4.03 -11.93 -12.53
C TYR A 142 -4.71 -10.60 -12.92
N ASP A 143 -3.90 -9.59 -13.25
CA ASP A 143 -4.40 -8.29 -13.70
C ASP A 143 -4.92 -8.41 -15.14
N GLU A 144 -5.79 -7.50 -15.60
CA GLU A 144 -6.37 -7.55 -16.96
C GLU A 144 -5.30 -7.49 -18.06
N ASP A 145 -4.09 -7.03 -17.73
CA ASP A 145 -2.92 -6.91 -18.61
C ASP A 145 -1.94 -8.10 -18.54
N ASP A 146 -2.22 -9.15 -17.75
CA ASP A 146 -1.33 -10.31 -17.64
C ASP A 146 -1.42 -11.22 -18.88
N GLU A 147 -0.46 -11.09 -19.81
CA GLU A 147 -0.32 -11.93 -21.02
C GLU A 147 -0.03 -13.42 -20.73
N ASN A 148 0.10 -13.83 -19.46
CA ASN A 148 0.38 -15.21 -19.04
C ASN A 148 -0.88 -16.05 -18.74
N ALA A 149 -2.03 -15.72 -19.34
CA ALA A 149 -3.22 -16.58 -19.34
C ALA A 149 -3.08 -17.83 -20.24
N SER A 150 -1.87 -18.40 -20.35
CA SER A 150 -1.58 -19.61 -21.13
C SER A 150 -1.19 -20.77 -20.22
N ASP A 151 -2.12 -21.16 -19.34
CA ASP A 151 -2.15 -22.54 -18.84
C ASP A 151 -3.60 -23.03 -18.64
N ILE A 152 -4.46 -22.76 -19.63
CA ILE A 152 -5.60 -23.64 -19.90
C ILE A 152 -5.07 -24.90 -20.56
N THR A 153 -4.61 -25.86 -19.74
CA THR A 153 -4.30 -27.21 -20.22
C THR A 153 -5.57 -27.81 -20.82
N GLU A 154 -5.57 -27.99 -22.14
CA GLU A 154 -6.54 -28.82 -22.85
C GLU A 154 -6.54 -30.24 -22.26
N GLY A 155 -7.55 -30.54 -21.45
CA GLY A 155 -7.76 -31.87 -20.89
C GLY A 155 -9.15 -32.39 -21.23
N GLY A 156 -9.31 -33.05 -22.38
CA GLY A 156 -10.53 -33.82 -22.62
C GLY A 156 -10.85 -34.24 -24.05
N LYS A 157 -9.96 -34.96 -24.74
CA LYS A 157 -10.41 -35.87 -25.81
C LYS A 157 -11.08 -37.09 -25.18
N LYS A 158 -12.38 -37.24 -25.39
CA LYS A 158 -13.03 -38.52 -25.72
C LYS A 158 -14.37 -38.27 -26.40
#